data_AF-A0A9E3VGC0-F1
#
_entry.id   AF-A0A9E3VGC0-F1
#
_cell.length_a   1.000
_cell.length_b   1.000
_cell.length_c   1.000
_cell.angle_alpha   90.00
_cell.angle_beta   90.00
_cell.angle_gamma   90.00
#
_symmetry.space_group_name_H-M   'P 1'
#
loop_
_entity.id
_entity.type
_entity.pdbx_description
1 polymer ?
#
loop_
_entity_poly.entity_id
_entity_poly.type
_entity_poly.pdbx_seq_one_letter_code
_entity_poly.pdbx_strand_id
1 'polypeptide(L)'
;MIDLRYVKKLLEMLDESTVDSMEISSDKGMRIRLSKTPTARGVVQYAAPAAAPAPAATAPTAAAAAPAAAPAAPAAAPKGNHTDVKSPMVGTFYGAPEPGAKPYVTVGQQIKKGQVLCIIEAMKIMNEIESEVAGTVV
;
A
#
# COMPACT_ATOMS: atom_id res chain seq x y z
N MET A 1 23.18 27.95 3.46
CA MET A 1 22.24 29.07 3.19
C MET A 1 21.46 28.72 1.94
N ILE A 2 20.13 28.78 1.97
CA ILE A 2 19.29 28.42 0.82
C ILE A 2 19.41 29.52 -0.24
N ASP A 3 19.73 29.16 -1.49
CA ASP A 3 19.80 30.13 -2.58
C ASP A 3 18.38 30.47 -3.06
N LEU A 4 17.92 31.69 -2.77
CA LEU A 4 16.61 32.18 -3.18
C LEU A 4 16.42 32.18 -4.71
N ARG A 5 17.51 32.28 -5.49
CA ARG A 5 17.44 32.21 -6.96
C ARG A 5 17.09 30.81 -7.44
N TYR A 6 17.55 29.79 -6.72
CA TYR A 6 17.22 28.39 -7.02
C TYR A 6 15.74 28.12 -6.76
N VAL A 7 15.21 28.57 -5.61
CA VAL A 7 13.78 28.43 -5.28
C VAL A 7 12.88 29.13 -6.28
N LYS A 8 13.26 30.34 -6.74
CA LYS A 8 12.51 31.08 -7.76
C LYS A 8 12.41 30.32 -9.10
N LYS A 9 13.51 29.73 -9.56
CA LYS A 9 13.51 28.90 -10.78
C LYS A 9 12.60 27.67 -10.65
N LEU A 10 12.61 27.02 -9.49
CA LEU A 10 11.73 25.86 -9.24
C LEU A 10 10.24 26.25 -9.27
N LEU A 11 9.92 27.46 -8.81
CA LEU A 11 8.54 27.98 -8.86
C LEU A 11 8.11 28.28 -10.30
N GLU A 12 8.96 28.94 -11.09
CA GLU A 12 8.71 29.21 -12.52
C GLU A 12 8.54 27.91 -13.31
N MET A 13 9.42 26.92 -13.09
CA MET A 13 9.31 25.59 -13.71
C MET A 13 8.04 24.84 -13.29
N LEU A 14 7.62 24.97 -12.03
CA LEU A 14 6.38 24.36 -11.58
C LEU A 14 5.20 25.01 -12.29
N ASP A 15 5.17 26.34 -12.41
CA ASP A 15 4.07 27.09 -13.04
C ASP A 15 3.87 26.73 -14.52
N GLU A 16 4.96 26.64 -15.29
CA GLU A 16 4.94 26.22 -16.70
C GLU A 16 4.60 24.72 -16.89
N SER A 17 4.83 23.90 -15.87
CA SER A 17 4.55 22.47 -15.92
C SER A 17 3.08 22.16 -15.62
N THR A 18 2.59 21.01 -16.08
CA THR A 18 1.27 20.47 -15.68
C THR A 18 1.29 19.79 -14.31
N VAL A 19 2.44 19.79 -13.63
CA VAL A 19 2.63 19.11 -12.34
C VAL A 19 2.06 19.95 -11.18
N ASP A 20 1.24 19.31 -10.34
CA ASP A 20 0.60 19.96 -9.19
C ASP A 20 1.54 20.13 -7.98
N SER A 21 2.54 19.26 -7.82
CA SER A 21 3.49 19.32 -6.71
C SER A 21 4.84 18.71 -7.03
N MET A 22 5.92 19.28 -6.48
CA MET A 22 7.29 18.81 -6.66
C MET A 22 8.01 18.80 -5.31
N GLU A 23 8.69 17.69 -5.00
CA GLU A 23 9.53 17.54 -3.80
C GLU A 23 10.97 17.19 -4.20
N ILE A 24 11.93 17.92 -3.65
CA ILE A 24 13.36 17.73 -3.91
C ILE A 24 14.07 17.52 -2.58
N SER A 25 14.80 16.40 -2.49
CA SER A 25 15.68 16.07 -1.36
C SER A 25 17.15 16.12 -1.80
N SER A 26 17.97 16.89 -1.11
CA SER A 26 19.43 16.88 -1.29
C SER A 26 20.10 15.95 -0.27
N ASP A 27 21.21 15.36 -0.69
CA ASP A 27 22.19 14.60 0.09
C ASP A 27 22.60 15.26 1.42
N LYS A 28 22.52 16.59 1.50
CA LYS A 28 22.79 17.38 2.71
C LYS A 28 21.58 17.53 3.64
N GLY A 29 20.52 16.75 3.43
CA GLY A 29 19.31 16.72 4.28
C GLY A 29 18.31 17.85 4.01
N MET A 30 18.52 18.65 2.96
CA MET A 30 17.60 19.73 2.59
C MET A 30 16.41 19.16 1.79
N ARG A 31 15.19 19.38 2.29
CA ARG A 31 13.94 19.06 1.58
C ARG A 31 13.17 20.31 1.21
N ILE A 32 12.81 20.44 -0.05
CA ILE A 32 12.00 21.54 -0.59
C ILE A 32 10.77 20.93 -1.25
N ARG A 33 9.59 21.33 -0.80
CA ARG A 33 8.31 20.91 -1.38
C ARG A 33 7.55 22.14 -1.90
N LEU A 34 7.21 22.14 -3.18
CA LEU A 34 6.37 23.16 -3.82
C LEU A 34 5.06 22.51 -4.28
N SER A 35 3.95 23.23 -4.21
CA SER A 35 2.64 22.75 -4.67
C SER A 35 1.81 23.93 -5.16
N LYS A 36 1.12 23.76 -6.31
CA LYS A 36 0.22 24.78 -6.88
C LYS A 36 -1.05 24.95 -6.05
N THR A 37 -1.51 23.86 -5.45
CA THR A 37 -2.69 23.84 -4.60
C THR A 37 -2.26 23.93 -3.13
N PRO A 38 -2.84 24.83 -2.32
CA PRO A 38 -2.56 24.87 -0.89
C PRO A 38 -2.93 23.52 -0.28
N THR A 39 -1.97 22.86 0.37
CA THR A 39 -2.25 21.64 1.15
C THR A 39 -3.11 22.07 2.34
N ALA A 40 -4.43 21.94 2.22
CA ALA A 40 -5.32 22.02 3.36
C ALA A 40 -4.87 20.96 4.36
N ARG A 41 -4.21 21.38 5.44
CA ARG A 41 -3.97 20.53 6.60
C ARG A 41 -5.35 20.11 7.10
N GLY A 42 -5.71 18.85 6.85
CA GLY A 42 -6.99 18.30 7.23
C GLY A 42 -7.21 18.40 8.74
N VAL A 43 -8.22 19.16 9.13
CA VAL A 43 -8.89 18.97 10.41
C VAL A 43 -10.04 17.99 10.15
N VAL A 44 -9.77 16.72 10.40
CA VAL A 44 -10.83 15.70 10.49
C VAL A 44 -11.52 15.90 11.84
N GLN A 45 -12.69 16.55 11.84
CA GLN A 45 -13.57 16.56 13.02
C GLN A 45 -14.08 15.14 13.25
N TYR A 46 -13.64 14.52 14.33
CA TYR A 46 -14.30 13.34 14.89
C TYR A 46 -15.66 13.76 15.45
N ALA A 47 -16.75 13.29 14.84
CA ALA A 47 -18.06 13.27 15.47
C ALA A 47 -18.14 12.01 16.34
N ALA A 48 -18.24 12.19 17.66
CA ALA A 48 -18.47 11.11 18.62
C ALA A 48 -19.94 10.64 18.53
N PRO A 49 -20.24 9.34 18.43
CA PRO A 49 -21.60 8.86 18.56
C PRO A 49 -22.05 8.91 20.03
N ALA A 50 -23.23 9.48 20.25
CA ALA A 50 -23.89 9.56 21.55
C ALA A 50 -24.33 8.18 22.05
N ALA A 51 -24.09 7.90 23.33
CA ALA A 51 -24.58 6.72 24.03
C ALA A 51 -26.06 6.89 24.41
N ALA A 52 -26.87 5.85 24.18
CA ALA A 52 -28.22 5.73 24.72
C ALA A 52 -28.38 4.36 25.42
N PRO A 53 -29.19 4.29 26.50
CA PRO A 53 -29.13 3.20 27.47
C PRO A 53 -29.93 1.95 27.07
N ALA A 54 -29.49 0.80 27.60
CA ALA A 54 -30.17 -0.49 27.63
C ALA A 54 -31.05 -0.63 28.91
N PRO A 55 -31.76 -1.75 29.19
CA PRO A 55 -32.38 -2.78 28.33
C PRO A 55 -33.87 -3.03 28.68
N ALA A 56 -34.61 -3.78 27.85
CA ALA A 56 -35.75 -4.56 28.32
C ALA A 56 -35.85 -5.88 27.55
N ALA A 57 -35.98 -6.97 28.32
CA ALA A 57 -35.98 -8.34 27.87
C ALA A 57 -37.37 -8.82 27.46
N THR A 58 -37.45 -9.54 26.34
CA THR A 58 -38.43 -10.61 26.09
C THR A 58 -37.83 -11.59 25.08
N ALA A 59 -37.71 -12.85 25.47
CA ALA A 59 -37.46 -14.00 24.58
C ALA A 59 -38.81 -14.72 24.31
N PRO A 60 -38.90 -15.79 23.48
CA PRO A 60 -37.96 -16.30 22.48
C PRO A 60 -38.62 -16.57 21.10
N THR A 61 -37.80 -16.99 20.13
CA THR A 61 -38.11 -17.79 18.92
C THR A 61 -37.90 -17.09 17.58
N ALA A 62 -36.77 -17.41 16.94
CA ALA A 62 -36.65 -17.66 15.51
C ALA A 62 -35.24 -18.19 15.25
N ALA A 63 -35.15 -19.37 14.65
CA ALA A 63 -33.90 -19.94 14.17
C ALA A 63 -33.34 -19.07 13.03
N ALA A 64 -32.11 -18.56 13.18
CA ALA A 64 -31.32 -18.02 12.08
C ALA A 64 -29.83 -17.92 12.44
N ALA A 65 -29.03 -18.56 11.60
CA ALA A 65 -27.60 -18.35 11.33
C ALA A 65 -26.61 -18.43 12.51
N ALA A 66 -25.84 -19.53 12.52
CA ALA A 66 -24.58 -19.64 13.23
C ALA A 66 -23.62 -18.49 12.86
N PRO A 67 -22.80 -17.99 13.79
CA PRO A 67 -21.75 -17.02 13.47
C PRO A 67 -20.81 -17.61 12.43
N ALA A 68 -20.64 -16.90 11.31
CA ALA A 68 -19.58 -17.19 10.36
C ALA A 68 -18.24 -17.20 11.10
N ALA A 69 -17.53 -18.33 11.01
CA ALA A 69 -16.20 -18.49 11.56
C ALA A 69 -15.30 -17.36 11.04
N ALA A 70 -14.62 -16.68 11.96
CA ALA A 70 -13.51 -15.79 11.61
C ALA A 70 -12.51 -16.56 10.74
N PRO A 71 -11.93 -15.96 9.68
CA PRO A 71 -10.90 -16.61 8.89
C PRO A 71 -9.78 -17.08 9.82
N ALA A 72 -9.51 -18.38 9.80
CA ALA A 72 -8.40 -18.94 10.56
C ALA A 72 -7.11 -18.22 10.13
N ALA A 73 -6.38 -17.67 11.11
CA ALA A 73 -5.05 -17.15 10.88
C ALA A 73 -4.21 -18.27 10.23
N PRO A 74 -3.49 -18.02 9.12
CA PRO A 74 -2.66 -19.03 8.48
C PRO A 74 -1.69 -19.61 9.51
N ALA A 75 -1.66 -20.94 9.60
CA ALA A 75 -0.72 -21.64 10.45
C ALA A 75 0.70 -21.18 10.10
N ALA A 76 1.45 -20.71 11.10
CA ALA A 76 2.83 -20.31 10.91
C ALA A 76 3.63 -21.50 10.36
N ALA A 77 4.10 -21.37 9.12
CA ALA A 77 5.00 -22.34 8.51
C ALA A 77 6.25 -22.51 9.40
N PRO A 78 6.85 -23.71 9.44
CA PRO A 78 8.07 -23.94 10.21
C PRO A 78 9.12 -22.90 9.83
N LYS A 79 9.77 -22.31 10.85
CA LYS A 79 10.85 -21.31 10.69
C LYS A 79 12.10 -21.99 10.09
N GLY A 80 12.03 -22.34 8.80
CA GLY A 80 13.19 -22.61 7.98
C GLY A 80 13.89 -21.31 7.59
N ASN A 81 15.02 -21.40 6.89
CA ASN A 81 15.70 -20.25 6.26
C ASN A 81 14.89 -19.73 5.05
N HIS A 82 13.63 -19.38 5.25
CA HIS A 82 12.77 -18.78 4.25
C HIS A 82 12.75 -17.27 4.43
N THR A 83 12.72 -16.56 3.30
CA THR A 83 12.57 -15.11 3.26
C THR A 83 11.17 -14.79 2.80
N ASP A 84 10.36 -14.24 3.69
CA ASP A 84 9.00 -13.79 3.34
C ASP A 84 9.08 -12.51 2.51
N VAL A 85 8.50 -12.52 1.30
CA VAL A 85 8.30 -11.30 0.51
C VAL A 85 6.95 -10.70 0.87
N LYS A 86 6.96 -9.59 1.62
CA LYS A 86 5.74 -8.90 2.06
C LYS A 86 5.37 -7.78 1.10
N SER A 87 4.08 -7.51 0.95
CA SER A 87 3.62 -6.37 0.17
C SER A 87 4.01 -5.05 0.86
N PRO A 88 4.65 -4.09 0.16
CA PRO A 88 4.98 -2.78 0.72
C PRO A 88 3.76 -1.84 0.79
N MET A 89 2.64 -2.21 0.17
CA MET A 89 1.44 -1.40 0.06
C MET A 89 0.16 -2.24 0.14
N VAL A 90 -0.97 -1.58 0.41
CA VAL A 90 -2.30 -2.21 0.35
C VAL A 90 -2.79 -2.17 -1.09
N GLY A 91 -3.27 -3.30 -1.61
CA GLY A 91 -3.78 -3.41 -2.97
C GLY A 91 -4.30 -4.80 -3.30
N THR A 92 -4.61 -5.03 -4.57
CA THR A 92 -5.06 -6.33 -5.11
C THR A 92 -3.86 -7.09 -5.67
N PHE A 93 -3.71 -8.35 -5.27
CA PHE A 93 -2.62 -9.21 -5.76
C PHE A 93 -2.97 -9.86 -7.10
N TYR A 94 -2.01 -9.85 -8.03
CA TYR A 94 -2.07 -10.59 -9.29
C TYR A 94 -0.78 -11.42 -9.48
N GLY A 95 -0.96 -12.73 -9.63
CA GLY A 95 0.16 -13.66 -9.87
C GLY A 95 0.61 -13.73 -11.33
N ALA A 96 -0.10 -13.08 -12.26
CA ALA A 96 0.17 -13.08 -13.69
C ALA A 96 -0.03 -11.65 -14.25
N PRO A 97 0.61 -11.30 -15.38
CA PRO A 97 0.50 -9.95 -15.95
C PRO A 97 -0.91 -9.62 -16.46
N GLU A 98 -1.66 -10.64 -16.91
CA GLU A 98 -2.96 -10.50 -17.54
C GLU A 98 -3.82 -11.75 -17.27
N PRO A 99 -5.16 -11.67 -17.36
CA PRO A 99 -6.03 -12.84 -17.30
C PRO A 99 -5.68 -13.89 -18.36
N GLY A 100 -5.44 -15.13 -17.93
CA GLY A 100 -5.09 -16.24 -18.83
C GLY A 100 -3.60 -16.33 -19.20
N ALA A 101 -2.77 -15.35 -18.80
CA ALA A 101 -1.32 -15.45 -18.94
C ALA A 101 -0.72 -16.41 -17.91
N LYS A 102 0.54 -16.83 -18.15
CA LYS A 102 1.28 -17.66 -17.19
C LYS A 102 1.60 -16.84 -15.94
N PRO A 103 1.64 -17.48 -14.74
CA PRO A 103 2.13 -16.82 -13.54
C PRO A 103 3.57 -16.32 -13.72
N TYR A 104 3.91 -15.24 -13.04
CA TYR A 104 5.28 -14.72 -12.97
C TYR A 104 6.24 -15.78 -12.40
N VAL A 105 5.80 -16.47 -11.35
CA VAL A 105 6.57 -17.53 -10.69
C VAL A 105 5.69 -18.72 -10.29
N THR A 106 6.33 -19.89 -10.14
CA THR A 106 5.67 -21.12 -9.64
C THR A 106 6.49 -21.74 -8.51
N VAL A 107 5.85 -22.49 -7.62
CA VAL A 107 6.54 -23.22 -6.53
C VAL A 107 7.60 -24.16 -7.14
N GLY A 108 8.79 -24.19 -6.52
CA GLY A 108 9.95 -24.94 -7.00
C GLY A 108 10.77 -24.22 -8.09
N GLN A 109 10.32 -23.07 -8.58
CA GLN A 109 11.09 -22.29 -9.55
C GLN A 109 12.26 -21.56 -8.87
N GLN A 110 13.43 -21.58 -9.52
CA GLN A 110 14.55 -20.74 -9.12
C GLN A 110 14.35 -19.31 -9.62
N ILE A 111 14.59 -18.34 -8.72
CA ILE A 111 14.46 -16.91 -8.97
C ILE A 111 15.77 -16.19 -8.67
N LYS A 112 15.98 -15.06 -9.34
CA LYS A 112 17.12 -14.15 -9.11
C LYS A 112 16.65 -12.87 -8.43
N LYS A 113 17.59 -12.15 -7.81
CA LYS A 113 17.34 -10.78 -7.35
C LYS A 113 16.88 -9.90 -8.53
N GLY A 114 15.85 -9.10 -8.31
CA GLY A 114 15.21 -8.24 -9.32
C GLY A 114 14.17 -8.95 -10.19
N GLN A 115 13.94 -10.26 -10.01
CA GLN A 115 12.90 -10.96 -10.77
C GLN A 115 11.51 -10.62 -10.24
N VAL A 116 10.59 -10.27 -11.13
CA VAL A 116 9.19 -9.99 -10.80
C VAL A 116 8.49 -11.25 -10.30
N LEU A 117 7.81 -11.14 -9.17
CA LEU A 117 7.11 -12.21 -8.48
C LEU A 117 5.59 -12.11 -8.63
N CYS A 118 5.07 -10.89 -8.63
CA CYS A 118 3.66 -10.58 -8.76
C CYS A 118 3.46 -9.08 -9.05
N ILE A 119 2.22 -8.70 -9.33
CA ILE A 119 1.77 -7.31 -9.35
C ILE A 119 0.87 -7.06 -8.14
N ILE A 120 0.99 -5.87 -7.54
CA ILE A 120 0.01 -5.31 -6.63
C ILE A 120 -0.66 -4.10 -7.29
N GLU A 121 -1.97 -4.18 -7.50
CA GLU A 121 -2.77 -3.06 -7.98
C GLU A 121 -3.21 -2.18 -6.81
N ALA A 122 -2.82 -0.91 -6.82
CA ALA A 122 -3.28 0.09 -5.87
C ALA A 122 -3.74 1.34 -6.62
N MET A 123 -5.01 1.72 -6.42
CA MET A 123 -5.60 2.92 -7.05
C MET A 123 -5.42 2.98 -8.59
N LYS A 124 -5.62 1.83 -9.28
CA LYS A 124 -5.43 1.65 -10.74
C LYS A 124 -3.97 1.71 -11.23
N ILE A 125 -3.00 1.63 -10.33
CA ILE A 125 -1.57 1.53 -10.67
C ILE A 125 -1.12 0.09 -10.43
N MET A 126 -0.54 -0.52 -11.45
CA MET A 126 0.03 -1.87 -11.40
C MET A 126 1.50 -1.80 -11.00
N ASN A 127 1.80 -2.12 -9.74
CA ASN A 127 3.17 -2.12 -9.22
C ASN A 127 3.74 -3.53 -9.20
N GLU A 128 4.84 -3.74 -9.91
CA GLU A 128 5.58 -5.00 -9.88
C GLU A 128 6.31 -5.16 -8.54
N ILE A 129 6.26 -6.38 -8.00
CA ILE A 129 7.02 -6.75 -6.81
C ILE A 129 8.18 -7.63 -7.23
N GLU A 130 9.39 -7.15 -7.02
CA GLU A 130 10.63 -7.84 -7.37
C GLU A 130 11.21 -8.60 -6.17
N SER A 131 11.92 -9.70 -6.44
CA SER A 131 12.67 -10.42 -5.41
C SER A 131 13.91 -9.65 -4.97
N GLU A 132 14.11 -9.48 -3.67
CA GLU A 132 15.35 -8.90 -3.13
C GLU A 132 16.51 -9.90 -3.03
N VAL A 133 16.20 -11.19 -3.16
CA VAL A 133 17.14 -12.31 -3.00
C VAL A 133 17.05 -13.29 -4.17
N ALA A 134 18.10 -14.10 -4.34
CA ALA A 134 18.04 -15.28 -5.19
C ALA A 134 17.66 -16.50 -4.35
N GLY A 135 16.93 -17.45 -4.93
CA GLY A 135 16.48 -18.64 -4.21
C GLY A 135 15.50 -19.49 -5.00
N THR A 136 14.77 -20.35 -4.30
CA THR A 136 13.71 -21.17 -4.87
C THR A 136 12.39 -20.78 -4.22
N VAL A 137 11.34 -20.60 -5.02
CA VAL A 137 9.99 -20.30 -4.51
C VAL A 137 9.44 -21.53 -3.77
N VAL A 138 8.97 -21.32 -2.55
CA VAL A 138 8.42 -22.37 -1.65
C VAL A 138 7.00 -22.07 -1.24
#